data_AF-A0A5A8EBV1-F1
#
_entry.id   AF-A0A5A8EBV1-F1
#
_cell.length_a   1.000
_cell.length_b   1.000
_cell.length_c   1.000
_cell.angle_alpha   90.00
_cell.angle_beta   90.00
_cell.angle_gamma   90.00
#
_symmetry.space_group_name_H-M   'P 1'
#
loop_
_entity.id
_entity.type
_entity.pdbx_description
1 polymer ?
#
loop_
_entity_poly.entity_id
_entity_poly.type
_entity_poly.pdbx_seq_one_letter_code
_entity_poly.pdbx_strand_id
1 'polypeptide(L)'
;MAMTLTADDMGKLLLTAASSGDVAEIERLLSAGALVDWTSPMKNASTALILASMKNHAEAAELLIKHGANVNAQTTEGWSPLMLAAGRGHAEVGSVLLNHGADMDARDVNGNPALVHCSVGGFPDWPQQTLRRFVARCSVATLTKSHQAETEALRARVEHLEASLEATKEQMHAALAAKQKHMDSVLAAKQREMEVARAAHATASANAAEKLMAVTKRISEFKALASRC
;
A
#
# COMPACT_ATOMS: atom_id res chain seq x y z
N MET A 1 -47.38 40.60 23.72
CA MET A 1 -46.85 39.94 22.52
C MET A 1 -45.97 38.80 22.99
N ALA A 2 -46.44 37.56 22.89
CA ALA A 2 -45.61 36.39 23.19
C ALA A 2 -44.53 36.33 22.11
N MET A 3 -43.26 36.53 22.48
CA MET A 3 -42.13 36.27 21.58
C MET A 3 -42.14 34.78 21.29
N THR A 4 -42.70 34.39 20.15
CA THR A 4 -42.51 33.04 19.60
C THR A 4 -41.05 32.95 19.20
N LEU A 5 -40.22 32.41 20.09
CA LEU A 5 -38.84 32.04 19.78
C LEU A 5 -38.88 31.11 18.56
N THR A 6 -38.29 31.55 17.46
CA THR A 6 -38.15 30.69 16.29
C THR A 6 -37.12 29.60 16.60
N ALA A 7 -37.17 28.47 15.89
CA ALA A 7 -36.21 27.38 16.09
C ALA A 7 -34.75 27.85 15.93
N ASP A 8 -34.52 28.83 15.05
CA ASP A 8 -33.21 29.45 14.85
C ASP A 8 -32.78 30.35 16.01
N ASP A 9 -33.71 31.02 16.67
CA ASP A 9 -33.40 31.83 17.85
C ASP A 9 -33.06 30.92 19.04
N MET A 10 -33.74 29.79 19.18
CA MET A 10 -33.41 28.77 20.19
C MET A 10 -32.01 28.19 19.96
N GLY A 11 -31.65 27.92 18.70
CA GLY A 11 -30.31 27.45 18.33
C GLY A 11 -29.20 28.47 18.66
N LYS A 12 -29.42 29.76 18.37
CA LYS A 12 -28.47 30.84 18.74
C LYS A 12 -28.30 30.98 20.25
N LEU A 13 -29.39 30.86 21.01
CA LEU A 13 -29.37 30.88 22.46
C LEU A 13 -28.57 29.69 23.01
N LEU A 14 -28.78 28.49 22.45
CA LEU A 14 -28.02 27.29 22.82
C LEU A 14 -26.52 27.45 22.57
N LEU A 15 -26.12 28.01 21.42
CA LEU A 15 -24.71 28.32 21.15
C LEU A 15 -24.11 29.32 22.14
N THR A 16 -24.92 30.31 22.56
CA THR A 16 -24.46 31.34 23.50
C THR A 16 -24.29 30.74 24.89
N ALA A 17 -25.26 29.95 25.35
CA ALA A 17 -25.20 29.22 26.61
C ALA A 17 -24.02 28.22 26.65
N ALA A 18 -23.78 27.49 25.56
CA ALA A 18 -22.62 26.61 25.42
C ALA A 18 -21.29 27.38 25.42
N SER A 19 -21.25 28.60 24.89
CA SER A 19 -20.06 29.46 24.91
C SER A 19 -19.80 30.10 26.28
N SER A 20 -20.81 30.24 27.13
CA SER A 20 -20.67 30.73 28.51
C SER A 20 -20.54 29.60 29.54
N GLY A 21 -20.81 28.36 29.14
CA GLY A 21 -20.81 27.20 30.03
C GLY A 21 -22.02 27.16 30.97
N ASP A 22 -23.12 27.83 30.63
CA ASP A 22 -24.33 27.86 31.46
C ASP A 22 -25.12 26.56 31.29
N VAL A 23 -24.78 25.57 32.11
CA VAL A 23 -25.38 24.23 32.08
C VAL A 23 -26.89 24.28 32.33
N ALA A 24 -27.36 25.16 33.21
CA ALA A 24 -28.77 25.28 33.55
C ALA A 24 -29.58 25.82 32.36
N GLU A 25 -29.05 26.82 31.66
CA GLU A 25 -29.71 27.34 30.46
C GLU A 25 -29.65 26.33 29.30
N ILE A 26 -28.55 25.60 29.13
CA ILE A 26 -28.46 24.51 28.15
C ILE A 26 -29.54 23.46 28.41
N GLU A 27 -29.69 22.99 29.65
CA GLU A 27 -30.71 22.00 30.02
C GLU A 27 -32.12 22.52 29.78
N ARG A 28 -32.39 23.79 30.14
CA ARG A 28 -33.67 24.44 29.91
C ARG A 28 -34.01 24.53 28.42
N LEU A 29 -33.05 24.92 27.58
CA LEU A 29 -33.23 25.05 26.13
C LEU A 29 -33.44 23.69 25.47
N LEU A 30 -32.66 22.67 25.84
CA LEU A 30 -32.82 21.31 25.33
C LEU A 30 -34.16 20.71 25.74
N SER A 31 -34.60 20.94 26.98
CA SER A 31 -35.93 20.55 27.47
C SER A 31 -37.07 21.28 26.76
N ALA A 32 -36.83 22.51 26.30
CA ALA A 32 -37.77 23.29 25.49
C ALA A 32 -37.82 22.85 24.01
N GLY A 33 -37.03 21.83 23.61
CA GLY A 33 -37.00 21.30 22.25
C GLY A 33 -35.97 21.96 21.33
N ALA A 34 -34.93 22.60 21.88
CA ALA A 34 -33.82 23.09 21.07
C ALA A 34 -33.11 21.92 20.35
N LEU A 35 -32.74 22.14 19.09
CA LEU A 35 -31.93 21.19 18.33
C LEU A 35 -30.49 21.20 18.88
N VAL A 36 -30.06 20.08 19.46
CA VAL A 36 -28.72 19.93 20.07
C VAL A 36 -27.59 20.14 19.07
N ASP A 37 -27.77 19.65 17.84
CA ASP A 37 -26.82 19.77 16.74
C ASP A 37 -27.09 20.98 15.83
N TRP A 38 -27.80 21.99 16.34
CA TRP A 38 -28.01 23.20 15.56
C TRP A 38 -26.67 23.86 15.21
N THR A 39 -26.44 24.03 13.91
CA THR A 39 -25.24 24.67 13.38
C THR A 39 -25.53 26.11 12.98
N SER A 40 -24.71 27.06 13.43
CA SER A 40 -24.85 28.44 12.95
C SER A 40 -24.28 28.59 11.53
N PRO A 41 -25.08 29.01 10.53
CA PRO A 41 -24.56 29.32 9.20
C PRO A 41 -23.62 30.53 9.18
N MET A 42 -23.64 31.37 10.23
CA MET A 42 -22.80 32.58 10.34
C MET A 42 -21.51 32.37 11.14
N LYS A 43 -21.39 31.27 11.90
CA LYS A 43 -20.20 30.97 12.73
C LYS A 43 -19.57 29.63 12.37
N ASN A 44 -19.11 29.47 11.13
CA ASN A 44 -18.36 28.28 10.67
C ASN A 44 -19.07 26.93 10.92
N ALA A 45 -20.40 26.88 10.86
CA ALA A 45 -21.20 25.71 11.25
C ALA A 45 -20.89 25.17 12.66
N SER A 46 -20.55 26.07 13.60
CA SER A 46 -20.26 25.69 14.98
C SER A 46 -21.51 25.15 15.66
N THR A 47 -21.43 23.92 16.17
CA THR A 47 -22.40 23.29 17.07
C THR A 47 -22.16 23.74 18.51
N ALA A 48 -23.16 23.59 19.38
CA ALA A 48 -23.02 23.86 20.82
C ALA A 48 -21.83 23.10 21.43
N LEU A 49 -21.64 21.83 21.05
CA LEU A 49 -20.54 21.00 21.55
C LEU A 49 -19.16 21.53 21.13
N ILE A 50 -19.05 22.07 19.92
CA ILE A 50 -17.82 22.68 19.38
C ILE A 50 -17.45 23.91 20.23
N LEU A 51 -18.42 24.77 20.54
CA LEU A 51 -18.18 25.97 21.35
C LEU A 51 -17.84 25.63 22.80
N ALA A 52 -18.56 24.68 23.42
CA ALA A 52 -18.24 24.20 24.77
C ALA A 52 -16.82 23.63 24.82
N SER A 53 -16.40 22.90 23.78
CA SER A 53 -15.05 22.33 23.70
C SER A 53 -13.97 23.38 23.51
N MET A 54 -14.24 24.41 22.70
CA MET A 54 -13.34 25.54 22.50
C MET A 54 -13.13 26.40 23.75
N LYS A 55 -14.03 26.33 24.74
CA LYS A 55 -14.04 27.17 25.95
C LYS A 55 -13.72 26.41 27.24
N ASN A 56 -13.40 25.12 27.14
CA ASN A 56 -13.12 24.21 28.26
C ASN A 56 -14.32 23.99 29.21
N HIS A 57 -15.55 23.99 28.69
CA HIS A 57 -16.74 23.70 29.49
C HIS A 57 -17.08 22.20 29.46
N ALA A 58 -16.34 21.40 30.24
CA ALA A 58 -16.48 19.94 30.26
C ALA A 58 -17.90 19.47 30.68
N GLU A 59 -18.49 20.12 31.68
CA GLU A 59 -19.85 19.81 32.16
C GLU A 59 -20.91 20.09 31.09
N ALA A 60 -20.79 21.24 30.40
CA ALA A 60 -21.67 21.59 29.29
C ALA A 60 -21.51 20.61 28.11
N ALA A 61 -20.27 20.22 27.80
CA ALA A 61 -20.00 19.22 26.76
C ALA A 61 -20.62 17.86 27.12
N GLU A 62 -20.49 17.41 28.37
CA GLU A 62 -21.07 16.16 28.82
C GLU A 62 -22.61 16.18 28.74
N LEU A 63 -23.24 17.27 29.17
CA LEU A 63 -24.70 17.44 29.07
C LEU A 63 -25.16 17.38 27.61
N LEU A 64 -24.50 18.11 26.71
CA LEU A 64 -24.83 18.12 25.28
C LEU A 64 -24.73 16.70 24.68
N ILE A 65 -23.69 15.95 25.01
CA ILE A 65 -23.52 14.57 24.54
C ILE A 65 -24.61 13.64 25.09
N LYS A 66 -24.99 13.78 26.36
CA LYS A 66 -26.12 13.03 26.95
C LYS A 66 -27.45 13.28 26.25
N HIS A 67 -27.63 14.49 25.72
CA HIS A 67 -28.80 14.85 24.90
C HIS A 67 -28.66 14.48 23.41
N GLY A 68 -27.62 13.73 23.03
CA GLY A 68 -27.45 13.20 21.69
C GLY A 68 -26.67 14.10 20.73
N ALA A 69 -25.87 15.05 21.24
CA ALA A 69 -24.98 15.84 20.39
C ALA A 69 -24.01 14.93 19.61
N ASN A 70 -23.78 15.27 18.35
CA ASN A 70 -22.80 14.57 17.52
C ASN A 70 -21.37 14.89 18.02
N VAL A 71 -20.75 13.93 18.71
CA VAL A 71 -19.38 14.00 19.22
C VAL A 71 -18.35 14.27 18.11
N ASN A 72 -18.66 13.82 16.88
CA ASN A 72 -17.83 13.94 15.70
C ASN A 72 -18.32 15.01 14.73
N ALA A 73 -19.12 15.98 15.21
CA ALA A 73 -19.49 17.14 14.41
C ALA A 73 -18.25 17.84 13.87
N GLN A 74 -18.32 18.37 12.65
CA GLN A 74 -17.22 19.10 12.05
C GLN A 74 -17.66 20.50 11.67
N THR A 75 -16.79 21.48 11.90
CA THR A 75 -16.96 22.84 11.35
C THR A 75 -16.82 22.82 9.83
N THR A 76 -17.11 23.96 9.19
CA THR A 76 -16.83 24.17 7.75
C THR A 76 -15.36 23.96 7.37
N GLU A 77 -14.46 24.08 8.33
CA GLU A 77 -13.02 23.87 8.18
C GLU A 77 -12.59 22.43 8.57
N GLY A 78 -13.54 21.53 8.81
CA GLY A 78 -13.28 20.13 9.15
C GLY A 78 -12.83 19.90 10.60
N TRP A 79 -12.87 20.92 11.45
CA TRP A 79 -12.45 20.79 12.85
C TRP A 79 -13.49 20.08 13.68
N SER A 80 -13.10 18.99 14.35
CA SER A 80 -13.94 18.32 15.33
C SER A 80 -13.83 18.96 16.73
N PRO A 81 -14.81 18.75 17.63
CA PRO A 81 -14.71 19.14 19.04
C PRO A 81 -13.39 18.70 19.68
N LEU A 82 -12.94 17.48 19.37
CA LEU A 82 -11.71 16.92 19.90
C LEU A 82 -10.47 17.67 19.39
N MET A 83 -10.43 18.03 18.10
CA MET A 83 -9.32 18.83 17.53
C MET A 83 -9.18 20.18 18.20
N LEU A 84 -10.31 20.84 18.48
CA LEU A 84 -10.33 22.16 19.10
C LEU A 84 -9.95 22.11 20.57
N ALA A 85 -10.40 21.08 21.30
CA ALA A 85 -9.97 20.83 22.67
C ALA A 85 -8.46 20.52 22.73
N ALA A 86 -7.97 19.68 21.82
CA ALA A 86 -6.56 19.36 21.65
C ALA A 86 -5.68 20.57 21.34
N GLY A 87 -6.06 21.38 20.34
CA GLY A 87 -5.31 22.57 19.93
C GLY A 87 -5.19 23.64 21.01
N ARG A 88 -6.09 23.64 21.99
CA ARG A 88 -6.12 24.58 23.11
C ARG A 88 -5.60 23.99 24.43
N GLY A 89 -5.23 22.70 24.46
CA GLY A 89 -4.77 22.03 25.67
C GLY A 89 -5.89 21.69 26.67
N HIS A 90 -7.16 21.71 26.26
CA HIS A 90 -8.33 21.44 27.12
C HIS A 90 -8.50 19.95 27.42
N ALA A 91 -7.70 19.44 28.35
CA ALA A 91 -7.63 18.03 28.72
C ALA A 91 -8.94 17.44 29.27
N GLU A 92 -9.68 18.22 30.05
CA GLU A 92 -10.91 17.80 30.72
C GLU A 92 -12.00 17.50 29.69
N VAL A 93 -12.28 18.46 28.80
CA VAL A 93 -13.18 18.27 27.66
C VAL A 93 -12.70 17.14 26.76
N GLY A 94 -11.40 17.11 26.43
CA GLY A 94 -10.84 16.05 25.57
C GLY A 94 -11.09 14.65 26.13
N SER A 95 -10.99 14.48 27.45
CA SER A 95 -11.29 13.23 28.13
C SER A 95 -12.77 12.87 28.08
N VAL A 96 -13.67 13.84 28.27
CA VAL A 96 -15.13 13.64 28.12
C VAL A 96 -15.47 13.17 26.70
N LEU A 97 -14.93 13.85 25.68
CA LEU A 97 -15.17 13.52 24.28
C LEU A 97 -14.68 12.10 23.92
N LEU A 98 -13.48 11.73 24.38
CA LEU A 98 -12.91 10.40 24.13
C LEU A 98 -13.67 9.28 24.84
N ASN A 99 -14.16 9.55 26.05
CA ASN A 99 -15.01 8.59 26.78
C ASN A 99 -16.34 8.33 26.05
N HIS A 100 -16.81 9.29 25.26
CA HIS A 100 -18.02 9.17 24.45
C HIS A 100 -17.75 8.80 22.99
N GLY A 101 -16.55 8.34 22.65
CA GLY A 101 -16.24 7.77 21.34
C GLY A 101 -15.88 8.79 20.26
N ALA A 102 -15.32 9.95 20.64
CA ALA A 102 -14.77 10.90 19.67
C ALA A 102 -13.73 10.25 18.75
N ASP A 103 -13.85 10.54 17.45
CA ASP A 103 -12.93 10.06 16.43
C ASP A 103 -11.61 10.83 16.50
N MET A 104 -10.55 10.08 16.77
CA MET A 104 -9.19 10.55 16.92
C MET A 104 -8.49 10.68 15.56
N ASP A 105 -8.98 9.93 14.57
CA ASP A 105 -8.49 9.89 13.20
C ASP A 105 -9.24 10.86 12.29
N ALA A 106 -10.20 11.61 12.83
CA ALA A 106 -10.88 12.71 12.15
C ALA A 106 -9.83 13.63 11.52
N ARG A 107 -10.15 14.12 10.31
CA ARG A 107 -9.25 14.96 9.52
C ARG A 107 -9.85 16.33 9.27
N ASP A 108 -9.02 17.36 9.42
CA ASP A 108 -9.35 18.70 8.97
C ASP A 108 -9.34 18.80 7.44
N VAL A 109 -9.70 19.96 6.91
CA VAL A 109 -9.67 20.23 5.45
C VAL A 109 -8.29 20.09 4.82
N ASN A 110 -7.22 20.18 5.61
CA ASN A 110 -5.84 20.00 5.16
C ASN A 110 -5.39 18.53 5.23
N GLY A 111 -6.29 17.63 5.65
CA GLY A 111 -6.00 16.22 5.82
C GLY A 111 -5.21 15.89 7.09
N ASN A 112 -5.01 16.85 8.00
CA ASN A 112 -4.29 16.63 9.25
C ASN A 112 -5.18 15.92 10.27
N PRO A 113 -4.68 14.86 10.92
CA PRO A 113 -5.40 14.21 12.01
C PRO A 113 -5.42 15.09 13.25
N ALA A 114 -6.39 14.86 14.15
CA ALA A 114 -6.58 15.66 15.35
C ALA A 114 -5.33 15.80 16.25
N LEU A 115 -4.43 14.82 16.22
CA LEU A 115 -3.18 14.82 16.99
C LEU A 115 -2.20 15.93 16.58
N VAL A 116 -2.15 16.33 15.30
CA VAL A 116 -1.22 17.40 14.87
C VAL A 116 -1.48 18.68 15.66
N HIS A 117 -2.75 18.91 16.00
CA HIS A 117 -3.18 20.07 16.77
C HIS A 117 -2.87 19.94 18.26
N CYS A 118 -2.83 18.73 18.84
CA CYS A 118 -2.40 18.49 20.24
C CYS A 118 -0.99 19.01 20.55
N SER A 119 -0.09 18.96 19.56
CA SER A 119 1.33 19.32 19.75
C SER A 119 1.55 20.82 19.97
N VAL A 120 0.59 21.65 19.53
CA VAL A 120 0.71 23.11 19.56
C VAL A 120 0.24 23.70 20.90
N GLY A 121 -0.71 23.03 21.59
CA GLY A 121 -1.32 23.50 22.84
C GLY A 121 -0.56 23.16 24.12
N GLY A 122 0.47 22.29 24.03
CA GLY A 122 1.16 21.74 25.19
C GLY A 122 0.35 20.60 25.84
N PHE A 123 1.05 19.54 26.27
CA PHE A 123 0.44 18.37 26.91
C PHE A 123 0.32 18.43 28.46
N PRO A 124 0.58 19.53 29.20
CA PRO A 124 0.90 19.42 30.62
C PRO A 124 -0.23 18.82 31.48
N ASP A 125 -1.50 18.96 31.06
CA ASP A 125 -2.66 18.55 31.87
C ASP A 125 -3.45 17.35 31.31
N TRP A 126 -3.01 16.73 30.21
CA TRP A 126 -3.73 15.56 29.66
C TRP A 126 -3.49 14.31 30.53
N PRO A 127 -4.53 13.55 30.93
CA PRO A 127 -4.34 12.33 31.70
C PRO A 127 -3.44 11.35 30.93
N GLN A 128 -2.43 10.76 31.60
CA GLN A 128 -1.49 9.84 30.96
C GLN A 128 -2.18 8.68 30.23
N GLN A 129 -3.34 8.24 30.71
CA GLN A 129 -4.11 7.17 30.08
C GLN A 129 -4.75 7.62 28.75
N THR A 130 -5.22 8.87 28.69
CA THR A 130 -5.72 9.53 27.49
C THR A 130 -4.60 9.71 26.48
N LEU A 131 -3.45 10.22 26.93
CA LEU A 131 -2.21 10.34 26.15
C LEU A 131 -1.74 8.97 25.62
N ARG A 132 -1.74 7.92 26.44
CA ARG A 132 -1.39 6.55 26.04
C ARG A 132 -2.35 6.00 24.99
N ARG A 133 -3.67 6.19 25.15
CA ARG A 133 -4.68 5.80 24.14
C ARG A 133 -4.48 6.59 22.84
N PHE A 134 -4.13 7.87 22.93
CA PHE A 134 -3.78 8.74 21.80
C PHE A 134 -2.54 8.28 21.05
N VAL A 135 -1.42 8.09 21.74
CA VAL A 135 -0.16 7.65 21.13
C VAL A 135 -0.25 6.21 20.61
N ALA A 136 -0.90 5.30 21.34
CA ALA A 136 -1.02 3.90 20.93
C ALA A 136 -1.87 3.72 19.67
N ARG A 137 -2.99 4.45 19.53
CA ARG A 137 -3.82 4.37 18.32
C ARG A 137 -3.16 5.07 17.12
N CYS A 138 -2.48 6.20 17.35
CA CYS A 138 -1.76 6.93 16.32
C CYS A 138 -0.50 6.21 15.81
N SER A 139 0.25 5.50 16.67
CA SER A 139 1.41 4.72 16.22
C SER A 139 0.96 3.66 15.21
N VAL A 140 -0.14 2.96 15.47
CA VAL A 140 -0.67 1.95 14.54
C VAL A 140 -1.22 2.59 13.26
N ALA A 141 -1.99 3.68 13.32
CA ALA A 141 -2.58 4.31 12.12
C ALA A 141 -1.56 5.06 11.23
N THR A 142 -0.52 5.65 11.83
CA THR A 142 0.51 6.40 11.11
C THR A 142 1.59 5.46 10.55
N LEU A 143 1.99 4.42 11.30
CA LEU A 143 2.92 3.40 10.82
C LEU A 143 2.28 2.53 9.74
N THR A 144 1.00 2.18 9.84
CA THR A 144 0.35 1.34 8.82
C THR A 144 0.31 2.01 7.45
N LYS A 145 -0.02 3.31 7.33
CA LYS A 145 -0.06 3.95 6.00
C LYS A 145 1.33 4.19 5.40
N SER A 146 2.31 4.59 6.21
CA SER A 146 3.68 4.81 5.74
C SER A 146 4.36 3.49 5.35
N HIS A 147 4.26 2.46 6.19
CA HIS A 147 4.82 1.15 5.87
C HIS A 147 4.03 0.44 4.79
N GLN A 148 2.73 0.64 4.65
CA GLN A 148 1.97 0.00 3.58
C GLN A 148 2.34 0.57 2.21
N ALA A 149 2.50 1.90 2.09
CA ALA A 149 3.00 2.52 0.87
C ALA A 149 4.44 2.10 0.54
N GLU A 150 5.33 2.05 1.54
CA GLU A 150 6.71 1.58 1.34
C GLU A 150 6.79 0.08 1.01
N THR A 151 5.98 -0.77 1.64
CA THR A 151 5.96 -2.22 1.37
C THR A 151 5.33 -2.56 0.02
N GLU A 152 4.30 -1.82 -0.43
CA GLU A 152 3.75 -1.96 -1.78
C GLU A 152 4.75 -1.51 -2.85
N ALA A 153 5.45 -0.39 -2.64
CA ALA A 153 6.50 0.07 -3.54
C ALA A 153 7.70 -0.90 -3.58
N LEU A 154 8.07 -1.49 -2.44
CA LEU A 154 9.16 -2.46 -2.37
C LEU A 154 8.75 -3.81 -2.98
N ARG A 155 7.51 -4.27 -2.77
CA ARG A 155 6.96 -5.47 -3.41
C ARG A 155 6.94 -5.32 -4.94
N ALA A 156 6.49 -4.19 -5.46
CA ALA A 156 6.49 -3.93 -6.90
C ALA A 156 7.93 -3.94 -7.49
N ARG A 157 8.92 -3.45 -6.74
CA ARG A 157 10.34 -3.51 -7.16
C ARG A 157 10.88 -4.94 -7.13
N VAL A 158 10.51 -5.73 -6.14
CA VAL A 158 10.89 -7.15 -6.06
C VAL A 158 10.29 -7.93 -7.22
N GLU A 159 8.99 -7.76 -7.50
CA GLU A 159 8.32 -8.41 -8.63
C GLU A 159 8.97 -8.04 -9.98
N HIS A 160 9.32 -6.76 -10.17
CA HIS A 160 10.05 -6.32 -11.37
C HIS A 160 11.45 -6.94 -11.46
N LEU A 161 12.17 -7.03 -10.34
CA LEU A 161 13.51 -7.65 -10.31
C LEU A 161 13.44 -9.15 -10.57
N GLU A 162 12.44 -9.85 -10.02
CA GLU A 162 12.20 -11.27 -10.27
C GLU A 162 11.84 -11.53 -11.73
N ALA A 163 10.96 -10.72 -12.33
CA ALA A 163 10.63 -10.80 -13.74
C ALA A 163 11.86 -10.55 -14.64
N SER A 164 12.68 -9.56 -14.29
CA SER A 164 13.94 -9.28 -15.01
C SER A 164 14.93 -10.44 -14.88
N LEU A 165 15.07 -11.01 -13.67
CA LEU A 165 15.91 -12.19 -13.45
C LEU A 165 15.43 -13.39 -14.27
N GLU A 166 14.13 -13.67 -14.29
CA GLU A 166 13.59 -14.80 -15.05
C GLU A 166 13.79 -14.62 -16.56
N ALA A 167 13.57 -13.40 -17.07
CA ALA A 167 13.90 -13.08 -18.46
C ALA A 167 15.39 -13.29 -18.80
N THR A 168 16.31 -12.94 -17.87
CA THR A 168 17.74 -13.22 -18.08
C THR A 168 18.07 -14.71 -18.04
N LYS A 169 17.40 -15.50 -17.17
CA LYS A 169 17.56 -16.96 -17.15
C LYS A 169 17.06 -17.58 -18.45
N GLU A 170 15.90 -17.18 -18.93
CA GLU A 170 15.35 -17.66 -20.21
C GLU A 170 16.29 -17.33 -21.38
N GLN A 171 16.84 -16.11 -21.43
CA GLN A 171 17.85 -15.73 -22.43
C GLN A 171 19.11 -16.59 -22.33
N MET A 172 19.60 -16.87 -21.11
CA MET A 172 20.77 -17.71 -20.89
C MET A 172 20.51 -19.17 -21.31
N HIS A 173 19.35 -19.74 -20.96
CA HIS A 173 18.96 -21.09 -21.36
C HIS A 173 18.78 -21.19 -22.88
N ALA A 174 18.16 -20.20 -23.52
CA ALA A 174 18.02 -20.15 -24.98
C ALA A 174 19.40 -20.08 -25.68
N ALA A 175 20.32 -19.27 -25.16
CA ALA A 175 21.68 -19.17 -25.68
C ALA A 175 22.46 -20.49 -25.52
N LEU A 176 22.30 -21.18 -24.38
CA LEU A 176 22.91 -22.48 -24.14
C LEU A 176 22.35 -23.55 -25.09
N ALA A 177 21.03 -23.59 -25.28
CA ALA A 177 20.38 -24.50 -26.23
C ALA A 177 20.84 -24.25 -27.68
N ALA A 178 20.99 -22.98 -28.08
CA ALA A 178 21.52 -22.62 -29.39
C ALA A 178 22.98 -23.09 -29.58
N LYS A 179 23.82 -22.93 -28.55
CA LYS A 179 25.21 -23.45 -28.56
C LYS A 179 25.24 -24.98 -28.65
N GLN A 180 24.36 -25.67 -27.92
CA GLN A 180 24.26 -27.13 -27.98
C GLN A 180 23.88 -27.60 -29.39
N LYS A 181 22.84 -26.99 -29.98
CA LYS A 181 22.40 -27.31 -31.35
C LYS A 181 23.51 -27.06 -32.39
N HIS A 182 24.29 -25.99 -32.22
CA HIS A 182 25.44 -25.73 -33.07
C HIS A 182 26.52 -26.81 -32.90
N MET A 183 26.84 -27.20 -31.67
CA MET A 183 27.81 -28.27 -31.39
C MET A 183 27.35 -29.62 -31.98
N ASP A 184 26.08 -29.98 -31.85
CA ASP A 184 25.52 -31.20 -32.44
C ASP A 184 25.57 -31.16 -33.97
N SER A 185 25.28 -30.01 -34.59
CA SER A 185 25.40 -29.82 -36.04
C SER A 185 26.85 -29.95 -36.52
N VAL A 186 27.82 -29.43 -35.75
CA VAL A 186 29.25 -29.56 -36.07
C VAL A 186 29.69 -31.01 -35.94
N LEU A 187 29.24 -31.71 -34.90
CA LEU A 187 29.54 -33.13 -34.70
C LEU A 187 28.97 -33.98 -35.84
N ALA A 188 27.72 -33.73 -36.24
CA ALA A 188 27.09 -34.40 -37.37
C ALA A 188 27.82 -34.13 -38.70
N ALA A 189 28.27 -32.89 -38.92
CA ALA A 189 29.08 -32.55 -40.10
C ALA A 189 30.41 -33.31 -40.10
N LYS A 190 31.11 -33.36 -38.96
CA LYS A 190 32.37 -34.10 -38.81
C LYS A 190 32.20 -35.61 -38.99
N GLN A 191 31.10 -36.18 -38.51
CA GLN A 191 30.77 -37.59 -38.74
C GLN A 191 30.57 -37.87 -40.24
N ARG A 192 29.81 -37.02 -40.94
CA ARG A 192 29.62 -37.15 -42.40
C ARG A 192 30.95 -37.05 -43.16
N GLU A 193 31.81 -36.09 -42.81
CA GLU A 193 33.16 -35.98 -43.40
C GLU A 193 33.98 -37.27 -43.18
N MET A 194 33.94 -37.84 -41.97
CA MET A 194 34.63 -39.08 -41.65
C MET A 194 34.06 -40.29 -42.40
N GLU A 195 32.74 -40.38 -42.56
CA GLU A 195 32.09 -41.44 -43.35
C GLU A 195 32.46 -41.35 -44.83
N VAL A 196 32.45 -40.16 -45.42
CA VAL A 196 32.89 -39.93 -46.81
C VAL A 196 34.35 -40.33 -46.97
N ALA A 197 35.23 -39.96 -46.03
CA ALA A 197 36.64 -40.35 -46.05
C ALA A 197 36.82 -41.87 -45.93
N ARG A 198 36.05 -42.55 -45.06
CA ARG A 198 36.07 -44.01 -44.92
C ARG A 198 35.59 -44.71 -46.19
N ALA A 199 34.51 -44.23 -46.81
CA ALA A 199 34.01 -44.76 -48.06
C ALA A 199 35.04 -44.60 -49.20
N ALA A 200 35.68 -43.43 -49.29
CA ALA A 200 36.76 -43.17 -50.25
C ALA A 200 37.95 -44.12 -50.02
N HIS A 201 38.37 -44.33 -48.76
CA HIS A 201 39.44 -45.27 -48.44
C HIS A 201 39.06 -46.73 -48.78
N ALA A 202 37.84 -47.16 -48.50
CA ALA A 202 37.35 -48.50 -48.81
C ALA A 202 37.32 -48.76 -50.33
N THR A 203 36.85 -47.81 -51.13
CA THR A 203 36.86 -47.92 -52.60
C THR A 203 38.29 -47.94 -53.17
N ALA A 204 39.20 -47.11 -52.65
CA ALA A 204 40.59 -47.12 -53.04
C ALA A 204 41.27 -48.47 -52.72
N SER A 205 40.99 -49.03 -51.54
CA SER A 205 41.46 -50.35 -51.14
C SER A 205 40.90 -51.46 -52.04
N ALA A 206 39.61 -51.43 -52.37
CA ALA A 206 38.99 -52.38 -53.29
C ALA A 206 39.61 -52.31 -54.70
N ASN A 207 39.80 -51.11 -55.24
CA ASN A 207 40.45 -50.90 -56.54
C ASN A 207 41.91 -51.40 -56.55
N ALA A 208 42.64 -51.21 -55.45
CA ALA A 208 44.00 -51.73 -55.30
C ALA A 208 44.01 -53.27 -55.27
N ALA A 209 43.08 -53.88 -54.54
CA ALA A 209 42.91 -55.33 -54.50
C ALA A 209 42.56 -55.91 -55.89
N GLU A 210 41.66 -55.26 -56.63
CA GLU A 210 41.30 -55.68 -57.99
C GLU A 210 42.50 -55.62 -58.95
N LYS A 211 43.28 -54.53 -58.90
CA LYS A 211 44.53 -54.41 -59.67
C LYS A 211 45.53 -55.51 -59.31
N LEU A 212 45.70 -55.82 -58.03
CA LEU A 212 46.57 -56.91 -57.58
C LEU A 212 46.08 -58.27 -58.10
N MET A 213 44.79 -58.58 -57.99
CA MET A 213 44.22 -59.82 -58.54
C MET A 213 44.43 -59.93 -60.06
N ALA A 214 44.27 -58.84 -60.81
CA ALA A 214 44.54 -58.82 -62.25
C ALA A 214 46.02 -59.10 -62.59
N VAL A 215 46.96 -58.56 -61.81
CA VAL A 215 48.39 -58.86 -61.94
C VAL A 215 48.67 -60.33 -61.62
N THR A 216 48.14 -60.86 -60.51
CA THR A 216 48.30 -62.27 -60.13
C THR A 216 47.75 -63.20 -61.20
N LYS A 217 46.59 -62.87 -61.78
CA LYS A 217 45.99 -63.63 -62.89
C LYS A 217 46.92 -63.65 -64.11
N ARG A 218 47.44 -62.50 -64.56
CA ARG A 218 48.40 -62.42 -65.68
C ARG A 218 49.69 -63.21 -65.41
N ILE A 219 50.19 -63.17 -64.17
CA ILE A 219 51.35 -63.99 -63.76
C ILE A 219 51.02 -65.49 -63.87
N SER A 220 49.84 -65.91 -63.42
CA SER A 220 49.41 -67.31 -63.53
C SER A 220 49.22 -67.78 -64.98
N GLU A 221 48.64 -66.93 -65.85
CA GLU A 221 48.49 -67.19 -67.29
C GLU A 221 49.85 -67.30 -67.98
N PHE A 222 50.78 -66.38 -67.67
CA PHE A 222 52.15 -66.42 -68.20
C PHE A 222 52.89 -67.68 -67.78
N LYS A 223 52.76 -68.10 -66.50
CA LYS A 223 53.32 -69.37 -66.02
C LYS A 223 52.72 -70.57 -66.76
N ALA A 224 51.40 -70.58 -67.02
CA ALA A 224 50.74 -71.64 -67.77
C ALA A 224 51.19 -71.72 -69.24
N LEU A 225 51.39 -70.57 -69.90
CA LEU A 225 51.96 -70.48 -71.25
C LEU A 225 53.40 -71.01 -71.29
N ALA A 226 54.24 -70.61 -70.32
CA ALA A 226 55.62 -71.09 -70.23
C ALA A 226 55.72 -72.61 -70.02
N SER A 227 54.72 -73.25 -69.40
CA SER A 227 54.67 -74.70 -69.23
C SER A 227 54.20 -75.49 -70.46
N ARG A 228 53.72 -74.81 -71.51
CA ARG A 228 53.21 -75.42 -72.76
C ARG A 228 54.18 -75.33 -73.94
N CYS A 229 55.26 -74.57 -73.81
CA CYS A 229 56.39 -74.56 -74.75
C CYS A 229 57.44 -75.59 -74.30
#